data_AF-A0A519XA80-F1
#
_entry.id   AF-A0A519XA80-F1
#
_cell.length_a   1.000
_cell.length_b   1.000
_cell.length_c   1.000
_cell.angle_alpha   90.00
_cell.angle_beta   90.00
_cell.angle_gamma   90.00
#
_symmetry.space_group_name_H-M   'P 1'
#
loop_
_entity.id
_entity.type
_entity.pdbx_description
1 polymer ?
#
loop_
_entity_poly.entity_id
_entity_poly.type
_entity_poly.pdbx_seq_one_letter_code
_entity_poly.pdbx_strand_id
1 'polypeptide(L)'
;MNNSLKLKSLTAIILLLVFLNTTVRAQDESIEKQVTFGFSLGANASLIASFNSSSMQGASSGSYYNHPIVSFNGGFTADVKLTKVLLLQTGLLYNGKGGKNDPFINRLHYLEIPLIVAKKFKIGNASFSAGGGGYVGSLLKAMQTCI
;
A
#
# COMPACT_ATOMS: atom_id res chain seq x y z
N MET A 1 10.24 -45.33 24.21
CA MET A 1 9.12 -44.53 23.65
C MET A 1 9.44 -43.06 23.90
N ASN A 2 9.52 -42.23 22.86
CA ASN A 2 10.37 -41.03 22.83
C ASN A 2 9.68 -39.80 23.47
N ASN A 3 10.08 -39.42 24.69
CA ASN A 3 9.47 -38.32 25.45
C ASN A 3 9.60 -36.93 24.78
N SER A 4 10.57 -36.76 23.86
CA SER A 4 10.74 -35.51 23.11
C SER A 4 9.63 -35.26 22.08
N LEU A 5 8.98 -36.31 21.56
CA LEU A 5 7.92 -36.20 20.56
C LEU A 5 6.60 -35.72 21.18
N LYS A 6 6.30 -36.19 22.41
CA LYS A 6 5.12 -35.76 23.18
C LYS A 6 5.20 -34.29 23.58
N LEU A 7 6.39 -33.80 23.94
CA LEU A 7 6.59 -32.41 24.36
C LEU A 7 6.39 -31.41 23.22
N LYS A 8 6.91 -31.71 22.02
CA LYS A 8 6.73 -30.86 20.82
C LYS A 8 5.26 -30.78 20.37
N SER A 9 4.54 -31.90 20.45
CA SER A 9 3.11 -31.95 20.15
C SER A 9 2.28 -31.13 21.16
N LEU A 10 2.62 -31.21 22.45
CA LEU A 10 1.95 -30.43 23.49
C LEU A 10 2.12 -28.92 23.29
N THR A 11 3.34 -28.47 22.96
CA THR A 11 3.60 -27.05 22.68
C THR A 11 2.85 -26.54 21.45
N ALA A 12 2.72 -27.37 20.39
CA ALA A 12 1.95 -26.99 19.20
C ALA A 12 0.46 -26.85 19.49
N ILE A 13 -0.10 -27.74 20.32
CA ILE A 13 -1.50 -27.69 20.74
C ILE A 13 -1.79 -26.45 21.59
N ILE A 14 -0.89 -26.10 22.53
CA ILE A 14 -1.03 -24.88 23.34
C ILE A 14 -0.98 -23.63 22.44
N LEU A 15 -0.07 -23.59 21.48
CA LEU A 15 0.03 -22.45 20.55
C LEU A 15 -1.23 -22.31 19.69
N LEU A 16 -1.79 -23.43 19.22
CA LEU A 16 -3.03 -23.48 18.45
C LEU A 16 -4.23 -23.02 19.29
N LEU A 17 -4.31 -23.45 20.56
CA LEU A 17 -5.37 -23.04 21.51
C LEU A 17 -5.28 -21.55 21.83
N VAL A 18 -4.08 -20.99 21.98
CA VAL A 18 -3.90 -19.54 22.15
C VAL A 18 -4.37 -18.79 20.89
N PHE A 19 -4.06 -19.30 19.70
CA PHE A 19 -4.53 -18.71 18.43
C PHE A 19 -6.06 -18.73 18.32
N LEU A 20 -6.69 -19.85 18.64
CA LEU A 20 -8.15 -20.03 18.60
C LEU A 20 -8.88 -19.11 19.60
N ASN A 21 -8.32 -18.86 20.79
CA ASN A 21 -8.94 -17.95 21.76
C ASN A 21 -8.90 -16.48 21.32
N THR A 22 -7.89 -16.08 20.53
CA THR A 22 -7.81 -14.69 20.02
C THR A 22 -8.81 -14.39 18.91
N THR A 23 -9.25 -15.40 18.14
CA THR A 23 -10.22 -15.21 17.05
C THR A 23 -11.66 -15.16 17.57
N VAL A 24 -11.99 -15.92 18.62
CA VAL A 24 -13.36 -15.95 19.21
C VAL A 24 -13.70 -14.63 19.90
N ARG A 25 -12.73 -13.98 20.56
CA ARG A 25 -12.94 -12.65 21.19
C ARG A 25 -13.09 -11.49 20.21
N ALA A 26 -12.92 -11.71 18.91
CA ALA A 26 -13.03 -10.66 17.89
C ALA A 26 -14.46 -10.48 17.35
N GLN A 27 -15.41 -11.37 17.68
CA GLN A 27 -16.70 -11.46 16.98
C GLN A 27 -17.90 -10.84 17.71
N ASP A 28 -17.76 -10.36 18.95
CA ASP A 28 -18.91 -10.13 19.84
C ASP A 28 -19.23 -8.66 20.17
N GLU A 29 -18.96 -7.72 19.25
CA GLU A 29 -19.45 -6.35 19.42
C GLU A 29 -20.29 -5.92 18.23
N SER A 30 -21.54 -5.53 18.47
CA SER A 30 -22.42 -4.95 17.46
C SER A 30 -21.82 -3.65 16.93
N ILE A 31 -21.56 -3.61 15.62
CA ILE A 31 -20.78 -2.54 14.99
C ILE A 31 -21.73 -1.63 14.26
N GLU A 32 -21.93 -0.43 14.79
CA GLU A 32 -22.53 0.66 14.04
C GLU A 32 -21.58 0.99 12.88
N LYS A 33 -22.00 0.66 11.65
CA LYS A 33 -21.22 0.87 10.43
C LYS A 33 -21.05 2.37 10.21
N GLN A 34 -19.94 2.92 10.68
CA GLN A 34 -19.61 4.32 10.48
C GLN A 34 -18.74 4.46 9.24
N VAL A 35 -19.21 5.26 8.28
CA VAL A 35 -18.44 5.70 7.10
C VAL A 35 -17.91 7.10 7.38
N THR A 36 -16.61 7.29 7.19
CA THR A 36 -15.95 8.60 7.33
C THR A 36 -15.43 9.03 5.97
N PHE A 37 -15.81 10.22 5.53
CA PHE A 37 -15.30 10.81 4.29
C PHE A 37 -14.14 11.74 4.59
N GLY A 38 -13.15 11.77 3.70
CA GLY A 38 -11.98 12.62 3.80
C GLY A 38 -11.48 13.05 2.42
N PHE A 39 -10.51 13.95 2.44
CA PHE A 39 -9.74 14.30 1.26
C PHE A 39 -8.25 14.27 1.63
N SER A 40 -7.41 13.95 0.65
CA SER A 40 -5.96 13.95 0.80
C SER A 40 -5.34 14.82 -0.28
N LEU A 41 -4.24 15.49 0.08
CA LEU A 41 -3.38 16.26 -0.81
C LEU A 41 -1.95 15.99 -0.37
N GLY A 42 -1.04 15.85 -1.32
CA GLY A 42 0.34 15.56 -1.02
C GLY A 42 1.27 15.68 -2.22
N ALA A 43 2.54 15.39 -1.95
CA ALA A 43 3.60 15.36 -2.94
C ALA A 43 4.33 14.02 -2.85
N ASN A 44 4.65 13.47 -4.01
CA ASN A 44 5.35 12.20 -4.18
C ASN A 44 6.64 12.47 -4.94
N ALA A 45 7.76 11.96 -4.44
CA ALA A 45 8.98 11.80 -5.23
C ALA A 45 8.99 10.37 -5.77
N SER A 46 8.94 10.21 -7.09
CA SER A 46 8.98 8.90 -7.73
C SER A 46 10.23 8.77 -8.60
N LEU A 47 10.78 7.55 -8.62
CA LEU A 47 11.80 7.13 -9.56
C LEU A 47 11.15 6.13 -10.51
N ILE A 48 11.02 6.50 -11.78
CA ILE A 48 10.64 5.53 -12.81
C ILE A 48 11.92 4.84 -13.24
N ALA A 49 12.16 3.62 -12.78
CA ALA A 49 13.24 2.80 -13.30
C ALA A 49 12.93 2.47 -14.77
N SER A 50 13.80 2.92 -15.69
CA SER A 50 13.72 2.49 -17.09
C SER A 50 14.17 1.03 -17.15
N PHE A 51 13.21 0.12 -17.24
CA PHE A 51 13.50 -1.25 -17.63
C PHE A 51 13.83 -1.23 -19.12
N ASN A 52 15.11 -1.48 -19.45
CA ASN A 52 15.57 -1.63 -20.82
C ASN A 52 14.71 -2.69 -21.52
N SER A 53 13.88 -2.27 -22.49
CA SER A 53 13.48 -3.17 -23.57
C SER A 53 14.76 -3.62 -24.25
N SER A 54 14.92 -4.92 -24.43
CA SER A 54 16.03 -5.62 -25.05
C SER A 54 16.30 -5.27 -26.52
N SER A 55 15.76 -4.15 -27.01
CA SER A 55 15.91 -3.63 -28.37
C SER A 55 17.02 -2.57 -28.52
N MET A 56 17.72 -2.17 -27.45
CA MET A 56 18.90 -1.30 -27.55
C MET A 56 20.17 -2.02 -27.08
N GLN A 57 20.57 -3.05 -27.84
CA GLN A 57 21.97 -3.48 -27.87
C GLN A 57 22.82 -2.34 -28.45
N GLY A 58 23.64 -1.68 -27.62
CA GLY A 58 24.75 -0.87 -28.12
C GLY A 58 24.95 0.53 -27.56
N ALA A 59 24.21 0.99 -26.54
CA ALA A 59 24.47 2.30 -25.93
C ALA A 59 25.35 2.16 -24.67
N SER A 60 26.59 2.63 -24.80
CA SER A 60 27.69 2.64 -23.83
C SER A 60 27.31 2.93 -22.36
N SER A 61 28.06 2.27 -21.46
CA SER A 61 28.13 2.49 -20.01
C SER A 61 28.36 3.95 -19.60
N GLY A 62 27.29 4.75 -19.58
CA GLY A 62 27.25 6.05 -18.93
C GLY A 62 26.11 6.07 -17.92
N SER A 63 26.44 6.06 -16.64
CA SER A 63 25.61 6.37 -15.47
C SER A 63 24.14 6.76 -15.76
N TYR A 64 23.28 5.75 -15.93
CA TYR A 64 21.83 5.89 -16.08
C TYR A 64 21.17 6.22 -14.74
N TYR A 65 21.51 7.36 -14.14
CA TYR A 65 20.85 7.84 -12.92
C TYR A 65 19.59 8.63 -13.30
N ASN A 66 18.45 7.98 -13.15
CA ASN A 66 17.16 8.64 -13.28
C ASN A 66 16.97 9.60 -12.09
N HIS A 67 16.80 10.89 -12.35
CA HIS A 67 16.57 11.85 -11.28
C HIS A 67 15.08 11.84 -10.88
N PRO A 68 14.77 11.79 -9.57
CA PRO A 68 13.38 11.78 -9.12
C PRO A 68 12.74 13.14 -9.41
N ILE A 69 11.52 13.11 -9.94
CA ILE A 69 10.71 14.33 -10.11
C ILE A 69 9.64 14.35 -9.04
N VAL A 70 9.52 15.47 -8.34
CA VAL A 70 8.41 15.72 -7.42
C VAL A 70 7.13 15.89 -8.23
N SER A 71 6.11 15.14 -7.85
CA SER A 71 4.77 15.16 -8.44
C SER A 71 3.73 15.35 -7.36
N PHE A 72 2.56 15.85 -7.70
CA PHE A 72 1.46 16.04 -6.74
C PHE A 72 0.52 14.83 -6.75
N ASN A 73 -0.09 14.55 -5.60
CA ASN A 73 -1.25 13.68 -5.50
C ASN A 73 -2.37 14.36 -4.72
N GLY A 74 -3.59 13.88 -4.96
CA GLY A 74 -4.74 14.33 -4.21
C GLY A 74 -6.01 13.60 -4.58
N GLY A 75 -6.98 13.59 -3.68
CA GLY A 75 -8.25 12.92 -3.95
C GLY A 75 -9.16 12.82 -2.75
N PHE A 76 -10.21 12.03 -2.92
CA PHE A 76 -11.22 11.77 -1.89
C PHE A 76 -11.04 10.37 -1.33
N THR A 77 -11.20 10.23 -0.02
CA THR A 77 -11.13 8.95 0.67
C THR A 77 -12.42 8.68 1.43
N ALA A 78 -12.75 7.41 1.58
CA ALA A 78 -13.86 6.91 2.35
C ALA A 78 -13.36 5.73 3.20
N ASP A 79 -13.41 5.92 4.52
CA ASP A 79 -13.04 4.92 5.51
C ASP A 79 -14.29 4.29 6.08
N VAL A 80 -14.50 3.00 5.80
CA VAL A 80 -15.61 2.21 6.30
C VAL A 80 -15.12 1.37 7.49
N LYS A 81 -15.69 1.58 8.67
CA LYS A 81 -15.40 0.72 9.83
C LYS A 81 -16.08 -0.64 9.63
N LEU A 82 -15.29 -1.67 9.34
CA LEU A 82 -15.75 -3.05 9.29
C LEU A 82 -15.85 -3.62 10.71
N THR A 83 -14.86 -3.31 11.55
CA THR A 83 -14.81 -3.71 12.95
C THR A 83 -14.30 -2.58 13.84
N LYS A 84 -14.39 -2.69 15.18
CA LYS A 84 -13.75 -1.72 16.10
C LYS A 84 -12.25 -1.54 15.84
N VAL A 85 -11.63 -2.59 15.30
CA VAL A 85 -10.20 -2.66 14.97
C VAL A 85 -9.94 -2.63 13.47
N LEU A 86 -10.90 -2.94 12.59
CA LEU A 86 -10.68 -3.07 11.15
C LEU A 86 -11.39 -1.96 10.36
N LEU A 87 -10.64 -1.35 9.45
CA LEU A 87 -11.06 -0.28 8.56
C LEU A 87 -10.86 -0.74 7.13
N LEU A 88 -11.89 -0.59 6.30
CA LEU A 88 -11.76 -0.67 4.86
C LEU A 88 -11.62 0.75 4.34
N GLN A 89 -10.44 1.08 3.84
CA GLN A 89 -10.14 2.38 3.23
C GLN A 89 -10.26 2.25 1.73
N THR A 90 -11.06 3.12 1.13
CA THR A 90 -11.18 3.24 -0.32
C THR A 90 -11.29 4.70 -0.72
N GLY A 91 -11.25 5.00 -2.01
CA GLY A 91 -11.28 6.38 -2.47
C GLY A 91 -11.03 6.53 -3.96
N LEU A 92 -10.93 7.78 -4.39
CA LEU A 92 -10.51 8.16 -5.72
C LEU A 92 -9.35 9.14 -5.60
N LEU A 93 -8.16 8.68 -5.97
CA LEU A 93 -6.91 9.42 -5.85
C LEU A 93 -6.35 9.73 -7.23
N TYR A 94 -6.03 10.99 -7.48
CA TYR A 94 -5.22 11.40 -8.62
C TYR A 94 -3.74 11.37 -8.20
N ASN A 95 -2.92 10.65 -8.95
CA ASN A 95 -1.49 10.55 -8.69
C ASN A 95 -0.69 10.95 -9.92
N GLY A 96 0.32 11.81 -9.69
CA GLY A 96 1.41 12.05 -10.62
C GLY A 96 2.65 11.25 -10.23
N LYS A 97 3.30 10.63 -11.22
CA LYS A 97 4.65 10.07 -11.13
C LYS A 97 5.49 10.64 -12.26
N GLY A 98 6.79 10.78 -12.04
CA GLY A 98 7.68 11.23 -13.10
C GLY A 98 9.13 10.88 -12.83
N GLY A 99 9.92 10.84 -13.88
CA GLY A 99 11.36 10.61 -13.84
C GLY A 99 12.06 11.34 -14.98
N LYS A 100 13.27 11.82 -14.71
CA LYS A 100 14.13 12.47 -15.71
C LYS A 100 15.25 11.51 -16.10
N ASN A 101 15.34 11.20 -17.39
CA ASN A 101 16.41 10.41 -17.99
C ASN A 101 16.92 11.22 -19.17
N ASP A 102 18.04 11.94 -19.04
CA ASP A 102 18.51 12.81 -20.11
C ASP A 102 18.60 12.07 -21.47
N PRO A 103 18.04 12.60 -22.57
CA PRO A 103 17.40 13.92 -22.74
C PRO A 103 15.87 13.98 -22.53
N PHE A 104 15.25 12.92 -22.00
CA PHE A 104 13.80 12.78 -21.86
C PHE A 104 13.28 13.02 -20.43
N ILE A 105 12.16 13.73 -20.34
CA ILE A 105 11.36 13.86 -19.11
C ILE A 105 10.07 13.08 -19.30
N ASN A 106 9.85 12.09 -18.43
CA ASN A 106 8.63 11.28 -18.44
C ASN A 106 7.73 11.68 -17.27
N ARG A 107 6.48 12.03 -17.56
CA ARG A 107 5.42 12.32 -16.58
C ARG A 107 4.23 11.41 -16.84
N LEU A 108 3.76 10.79 -15.77
CA LEU A 108 2.63 9.86 -15.76
C LEU A 108 1.58 10.38 -14.80
N HIS A 109 0.36 10.56 -15.28
CA HIS A 109 -0.79 10.94 -14.48
C HIS A 109 -1.84 9.85 -14.58
N TYR A 110 -2.35 9.43 -13.43
CA TYR A 110 -3.26 8.30 -13.37
C TYR A 110 -4.20 8.43 -12.16
N LEU A 111 -5.38 7.83 -12.29
CA LEU A 111 -6.34 7.70 -11.19
C LEU A 111 -6.12 6.36 -10.51
N GLU A 112 -6.14 6.35 -9.18
CA GLU A 112 -6.08 5.15 -8.35
C GLU A 112 -7.34 5.06 -7.50
N ILE A 113 -7.90 3.86 -7.42
CA ILE A 113 -8.91 3.48 -6.45
C ILE A 113 -8.25 2.47 -5.50
N PRO A 114 -7.74 2.92 -4.35
CA PRO A 114 -7.19 2.01 -3.36
C PRO A 114 -8.31 1.19 -2.71
N LEU A 115 -8.01 -0.06 -2.39
CA LEU A 115 -8.83 -0.93 -1.57
C LEU A 115 -7.93 -1.54 -0.50
N ILE A 116 -7.87 -0.89 0.65
CA ILE A 116 -6.95 -1.22 1.74
C ILE A 116 -7.73 -1.67 2.96
N VAL A 117 -7.37 -2.83 3.51
CA VAL A 117 -7.87 -3.27 4.81
C VAL A 117 -6.81 -2.97 5.86
N ALA A 118 -7.11 -2.05 6.77
CA ALA A 118 -6.21 -1.60 7.82
C ALA A 118 -6.73 -1.96 9.20
N LYS A 119 -5.82 -2.41 10.08
CA LYS A 119 -6.07 -2.57 11.49
C LYS A 119 -5.64 -1.31 12.25
N LYS A 120 -6.53 -0.77 13.08
CA LYS A 120 -6.27 0.36 13.97
C LYS A 120 -5.68 -0.13 15.28
N PHE A 121 -4.53 0.41 15.65
CA PHE A 121 -3.86 0.20 16.92
C PHE A 121 -3.93 1.50 17.73
N LYS A 122 -4.28 1.39 19.01
CA LYS A 122 -4.19 2.50 19.95
C LYS A 122 -2.98 2.28 20.85
N ILE A 123 -2.05 3.23 20.86
CA ILE A 123 -0.88 3.22 21.76
C ILE A 123 -0.95 4.53 22.56
N GLY A 124 -1.43 4.45 23.79
CA GLY A 124 -1.73 5.62 24.61
C GLY A 124 -2.75 6.54 23.92
N ASN A 125 -2.37 7.80 23.72
CA ASN A 125 -3.21 8.82 23.06
C ASN A 125 -3.06 8.84 21.53
N ALA A 126 -2.11 8.08 20.96
CA ALA A 126 -1.90 8.02 19.53
C ALA A 126 -2.69 6.85 18.90
N SER A 127 -3.27 7.11 17.73
CA SER A 127 -3.88 6.07 16.90
C SER A 127 -3.00 5.84 15.68
N PHE A 128 -2.56 4.60 15.50
CA PHE A 128 -1.84 4.17 14.31
C PHE A 128 -2.70 3.17 13.54
N SER A 129 -2.56 3.11 12.22
CA SER A 129 -3.21 2.10 11.39
C SER A 129 -2.20 1.46 10.47
N ALA A 130 -2.17 0.13 10.44
CA ALA A 130 -1.40 -0.63 9.48
C ALA A 130 -2.31 -1.60 8.73
N GLY A 131 -2.12 -1.69 7.43
CA GLY A 131 -2.98 -2.46 6.55
C GLY A 131 -2.26 -2.93 5.31
N GLY A 132 -2.91 -3.86 4.63
CA GLY A 132 -2.52 -4.35 3.32
C GLY A 132 -3.68 -4.19 2.36
N GLY A 133 -3.37 -3.95 1.10
CA GLY A 133 -4.38 -3.73 0.09
C GLY A 133 -3.82 -3.68 -1.31
N GLY A 134 -4.74 -3.66 -2.26
CA GLY A 134 -4.43 -3.36 -3.65
C GLY A 134 -4.91 -1.97 -4.01
N TYR A 135 -4.58 -1.56 -5.21
CA TYR A 135 -5.24 -0.44 -5.88
C TYR A 135 -5.48 -0.84 -7.32
N VAL A 136 -6.57 -0.34 -7.89
CA VAL A 136 -6.79 -0.39 -9.34
C VAL A 136 -6.51 0.99 -9.87
N GLY A 137 -5.64 1.07 -10.87
CA GLY A 137 -5.25 2.32 -11.49
C GLY A 137 -5.71 2.40 -12.94
N SER A 138 -6.10 3.59 -13.39
CA SER A 138 -6.30 3.90 -14.80
C SER A 138 -5.40 5.03 -15.24
N LEU A 139 -4.65 4.81 -16.32
CA LEU A 139 -3.76 5.80 -16.90
C LEU A 139 -4.58 6.92 -17.55
N LEU A 140 -4.34 8.17 -17.14
CA LEU A 140 -4.94 9.33 -17.78
C LEU A 140 -4.06 9.86 -18.89
N LYS A 141 -2.78 10.10 -18.57
CA LYS A 141 -1.85 10.75 -19.49
C LYS A 141 -0.42 10.29 -19.20
N ALA A 142 0.24 9.81 -20.25
CA ALA A 142 1.69 9.69 -20.30
C ALA A 142 2.22 10.81 -21.20
N MET A 143 3.15 11.62 -20.67
CA MET A 143 3.79 12.69 -21.42
C MET A 143 5.30 12.48 -21.36
N GLN A 144 5.91 12.41 -22.54
CA GLN A 144 7.35 12.39 -22.72
C GLN A 144 7.75 13.69 -23.41
N THR A 145 8.71 14.41 -22.82
CA THR A 145 9.22 15.67 -23.38
C THR A 145 10.71 15.50 -23.62
N CYS A 146 11.17 15.84 -24.83
CA CYS A 146 12.60 15.98 -25.11
C CYS A 146 13.03 17.38 -24.67
N ILE A 147 14.17 17.45 -23.97
CA ILE A 147 14.85 18.69 -23.64
C ILE A 147 15.68 19.13 -24.85
#